data_AF-A0A2T3A1A2-F1
#
_entry.id   AF-A0A2T3A1A2-F1
#
_cell.length_a   1.000
_cell.length_b   1.000
_cell.length_c   1.000
_cell.angle_alpha   90.00
_cell.angle_beta   90.00
_cell.angle_gamma   90.00
#
_symmetry.space_group_name_H-M   'P 1'
#
loop_
_entity.id
_entity.type
_entity.pdbx_description
1 polymer ?
#
loop_
_entity_poly.entity_id
_entity_poly.type
_entity_poly.pdbx_seq_one_letter_code
_entity_poly.pdbx_strand_id
1 'polypeptide(L)'
;MTIEAALVSYIHDVLFHNSTREEIASLVATYPKNPDSPAGIGVSNDTYSEFKRLCAILGDWEFVLITWLLLTTVQATVPAWSYQATYGSGTLTLGTYHSTDLSHILRDGRYKYRHSGFIYLLCGFLGPQQLRGQ
;
A
#
# COMPACT_ATOMS: atom_id res chain seq x y z
N MET A 1 -29.46 3.89 -8.82
CA MET A 1 -28.19 3.15 -8.59
C MET A 1 -27.51 3.78 -7.39
N THR A 2 -27.11 3.00 -6.39
CA THR A 2 -26.34 3.52 -5.25
C THR A 2 -24.88 3.75 -5.66
N ILE A 3 -24.17 4.62 -4.94
CA ILE A 3 -22.72 4.86 -5.13
C ILE A 3 -21.89 3.57 -4.96
N GLU A 4 -22.31 2.68 -4.05
CA GLU A 4 -21.65 1.40 -3.80
C GLU A 4 -21.88 0.43 -4.96
N ALA A 5 -23.08 0.39 -5.55
CA ALA A 5 -23.34 -0.39 -6.75
C ALA A 5 -22.50 0.11 -7.95
N ALA A 6 -22.24 1.41 -8.02
CA ALA A 6 -21.33 1.99 -9.02
C ALA A 6 -19.87 1.56 -8.77
N LEU A 7 -19.41 1.52 -7.52
CA LEU A 7 -18.09 0.98 -7.15
C LEU A 7 -17.94 -0.49 -7.56
N VAL A 8 -18.93 -1.33 -7.21
CA VAL A 8 -18.95 -2.76 -7.59
C VAL A 8 -18.92 -2.91 -9.11
N SER A 9 -19.71 -2.11 -9.83
CA SER A 9 -19.74 -2.15 -11.29
C SER A 9 -18.39 -1.78 -11.88
N TYR A 10 -17.77 -0.69 -11.39
CA TYR A 10 -16.45 -0.25 -11.81
C TYR A 10 -15.38 -1.33 -11.59
N ILE A 11 -15.31 -1.90 -10.39
CA ILE A 11 -14.30 -2.91 -10.04
C ILE A 11 -14.45 -4.15 -10.93
N HIS A 12 -15.67 -4.65 -11.13
CA HIS A 12 -15.91 -5.78 -12.01
C HIS A 12 -15.58 -5.47 -13.48
N ASP A 13 -16.08 -4.34 -14.00
CA ASP A 13 -16.02 -4.03 -15.43
C ASP A 13 -14.61 -3.60 -15.88
N VAL A 14 -13.80 -3.02 -14.97
CA VAL A 14 -12.47 -2.47 -15.29
C VAL A 14 -11.32 -3.36 -14.78
N LEU A 15 -11.44 -3.95 -13.59
CA LEU A 15 -10.32 -4.66 -12.94
C LEU A 15 -10.47 -6.18 -13.02
N PHE A 16 -11.68 -6.70 -12.75
CA PHE A 16 -11.92 -8.14 -12.58
C PHE A 16 -13.01 -8.66 -13.53
N HIS A 17 -12.78 -8.55 -14.84
CA HIS A 17 -13.76 -8.92 -15.87
C HIS A 17 -14.17 -10.41 -15.88
N ASN A 18 -13.41 -11.28 -15.21
CA ASN A 18 -13.70 -12.72 -15.09
C ASN A 18 -14.41 -13.10 -13.77
N SER A 19 -14.63 -12.14 -12.87
CA SER A 19 -15.35 -12.37 -11.62
C SER A 19 -16.85 -12.23 -11.81
N THR A 20 -17.66 -12.77 -10.90
CA THR A 20 -19.08 -12.46 -10.81
C THR A 20 -19.30 -11.15 -10.04
N ARG A 21 -20.43 -10.47 -10.29
CA ARG A 21 -20.75 -9.24 -9.53
C ARG A 21 -20.96 -9.51 -8.05
N GLU A 22 -21.42 -10.71 -7.71
CA GLU A 22 -21.63 -11.20 -6.34
C GLU A 22 -20.30 -11.39 -5.60
N GLU A 23 -19.27 -11.91 -6.27
CA GLU A 23 -17.91 -11.99 -5.71
C GLU A 23 -17.33 -10.61 -5.47
N ILE A 24 -17.50 -9.67 -6.40
CA ILE A 24 -17.03 -8.30 -6.23
C ILE A 24 -17.79 -7.56 -5.14
N ALA A 25 -19.10 -7.74 -5.03
CA ALA A 25 -19.89 -7.19 -3.92
C ALA A 25 -19.39 -7.75 -2.58
N SER A 26 -19.07 -9.05 -2.53
CA SER A 26 -18.53 -9.70 -1.34
C SER A 26 -17.14 -9.16 -0.97
N LEU A 27 -16.26 -8.94 -1.96
CA LEU A 27 -14.97 -8.27 -1.77
C LEU A 27 -15.18 -6.84 -1.23
N VAL A 28 -16.02 -6.04 -1.88
CA VAL A 28 -16.30 -4.66 -1.47
C VAL A 28 -16.86 -4.58 -0.05
N ALA A 29 -17.59 -5.62 0.40
CA ALA A 29 -18.12 -5.73 1.76
C ALA A 29 -17.06 -6.03 2.82
N THR A 30 -15.88 -6.56 2.46
CA THR A 30 -14.78 -6.75 3.44
C THR A 30 -14.11 -5.44 3.83
N TYR A 31 -14.35 -4.37 3.06
CA TYR A 31 -13.79 -3.04 3.32
C TYR A 31 -14.82 -2.16 4.03
N PRO A 32 -14.46 -1.50 5.15
CA PRO A 32 -15.38 -0.60 5.85
C PRO A 32 -15.73 0.61 4.97
N LYS A 33 -16.88 1.24 5.19
CA LYS A 33 -17.36 2.44 4.44
C LYS A 33 -16.36 3.60 4.43
N ASN A 34 -15.56 3.75 5.48
CA ASN A 34 -14.52 4.77 5.59
C ASN A 34 -13.22 4.14 6.11
N PRO A 35 -12.47 3.43 5.26
CA PRO A 35 -11.21 2.82 5.65
C PRO A 35 -10.16 3.91 5.90
N ASP A 36 -9.11 3.58 6.66
CA ASP A 36 -7.94 4.46 6.79
C ASP A 36 -7.01 4.33 5.57
N SER A 37 -7.56 4.59 4.39
CA SER A 37 -6.84 4.63 3.12
C SER A 37 -7.34 5.79 2.25
N PRO A 38 -6.45 6.60 1.64
CA PRO A 38 -5.01 6.64 1.90
C PRO A 38 -4.69 6.93 3.38
N ALA A 39 -3.76 6.17 3.95
CA ALA A 39 -3.49 6.23 5.39
C ALA A 39 -2.93 7.59 5.81
N GLY A 40 -3.32 8.06 7.00
CA GLY A 40 -2.77 9.28 7.58
C GLY A 40 -3.36 10.59 7.05
N ILE A 41 -4.47 10.53 6.31
CA ILE A 41 -5.26 11.71 5.91
C ILE A 41 -6.49 11.94 6.82
N GLY A 42 -6.73 11.04 7.78
CA GLY A 42 -7.86 11.13 8.71
C GLY A 42 -9.24 10.92 8.04
N VAL A 43 -10.29 11.42 8.70
CA VAL A 43 -11.67 11.33 8.21
C VAL A 43 -12.00 12.35 7.11
N SER A 44 -11.11 13.29 6.83
CA SER A 44 -11.39 14.54 6.10
C SER A 44 -11.19 14.45 4.58
N ASN A 45 -11.36 13.28 3.96
CA ASN A 45 -11.26 13.20 2.51
C ASN A 45 -12.65 13.26 1.87
N ASP A 46 -12.99 14.43 1.32
CA ASP A 46 -14.28 14.74 0.70
C ASP A 46 -14.27 14.57 -0.83
N THR A 47 -13.28 13.88 -1.40
CA THR A 47 -13.16 13.76 -2.87
C THR A 47 -14.42 13.14 -3.49
N TYR A 48 -14.90 12.01 -2.95
CA TYR A 48 -16.24 11.46 -3.16
C TYR A 48 -16.50 10.26 -2.22
N SER A 49 -17.76 9.84 -2.12
CA SER A 49 -18.30 8.93 -1.11
C SER A 49 -17.81 7.47 -1.12
N GLU A 50 -16.96 7.08 -2.08
CA GLU A 50 -16.33 5.75 -2.13
C GLU A 50 -14.81 5.83 -2.39
N PHE A 51 -14.25 7.05 -2.42
CA PHE A 51 -12.84 7.28 -2.79
C PHE A 51 -11.89 6.45 -1.93
N LYS A 52 -12.09 6.52 -0.60
CA LYS A 52 -11.25 5.82 0.37
C LYS A 52 -11.37 4.29 0.25
N ARG A 53 -12.57 3.77 -0.04
CA ARG A 53 -12.79 2.34 -0.30
C ARG A 53 -12.10 1.88 -1.56
N LEU A 54 -12.23 2.65 -2.64
CA LEU A 54 -11.53 2.33 -3.88
C LEU A 54 -10.00 2.35 -3.68
N CYS A 55 -9.46 3.36 -2.98
CA CYS A 55 -8.03 3.42 -2.65
C CYS A 55 -7.57 2.22 -1.81
N ALA A 56 -8.37 1.80 -0.81
CA ALA A 56 -8.05 0.63 0.01
C ALA A 56 -7.99 -0.66 -0.83
N ILE A 57 -9.02 -0.91 -1.65
CA ILE A 57 -9.10 -2.11 -2.50
C ILE A 57 -7.95 -2.15 -3.50
N LEU A 58 -7.67 -1.03 -4.19
CA LEU A 58 -6.59 -0.96 -5.17
C LEU A 58 -5.21 -1.11 -4.53
N GLY A 59 -4.97 -0.42 -3.41
CA GLY A 59 -3.69 -0.51 -2.70
C GLY A 59 -3.39 -1.91 -2.18
N ASP A 60 -4.40 -2.59 -1.66
CA ASP A 60 -4.28 -3.97 -1.19
C ASP A 60 -4.03 -4.94 -2.33
N TRP A 61 -4.85 -4.88 -3.38
CA TRP A 61 -4.74 -5.77 -4.53
C TRP A 61 -3.40 -5.65 -5.26
N GLU A 62 -2.96 -4.42 -5.57
CA GLU A 62 -1.78 -4.20 -6.41
C GLU A 62 -0.45 -4.31 -5.67
N PHE A 63 -0.40 -4.00 -4.37
CA PHE A 63 0.86 -3.89 -3.63
C PHE A 63 0.89 -4.68 -2.33
N VAL A 64 -0.05 -4.44 -1.42
CA VAL A 64 0.05 -4.96 -0.04
C VAL A 64 -0.17 -6.47 0.00
N LEU A 65 -1.28 -6.98 -0.53
CA LEU A 65 -1.60 -8.41 -0.46
C LEU A 65 -0.58 -9.28 -1.20
N ILE A 66 -0.06 -8.82 -2.33
CA ILE A 66 0.98 -9.53 -3.09
C ILE A 66 2.26 -9.64 -2.26
N THR A 67 2.65 -8.58 -1.55
CA THR A 67 3.81 -8.61 -0.65
C THR A 67 3.59 -9.57 0.53
N TRP A 68 2.40 -9.55 1.13
CA TRP A 68 2.05 -10.48 2.20
C TRP A 68 2.08 -11.94 1.72
N LEU A 69 1.54 -12.22 0.54
CA LEU A 69 1.59 -13.55 -0.07
C LEU A 69 3.04 -14.01 -0.31
N LEU A 70 3.89 -13.13 -0.84
CA LEU A 70 5.31 -13.45 -1.05
C LEU A 70 6.03 -13.77 0.27
N LEU A 71 5.83 -12.95 1.30
CA LEU A 71 6.48 -13.15 2.60
C LEU A 71 6.02 -14.45 3.25
N THR A 72 4.71 -14.73 3.24
CA THR A 72 4.16 -15.96 3.83
C THR A 72 4.58 -17.23 3.10
N THR A 73 4.84 -17.15 1.79
CA THR A 73 5.23 -18.32 0.97
C THR A 73 6.73 -18.59 0.96
N VAL A 74 7.59 -17.55 1.00
CA VAL A 74 9.04 -17.69 0.78
C VAL A 74 9.88 -17.64 2.06
N GLN A 75 9.35 -17.08 3.16
CA GLN A 75 10.14 -16.83 4.39
C GLN A 75 10.79 -18.08 5.01
N ALA A 76 10.28 -19.28 4.72
CA ALA A 76 10.80 -20.51 5.31
C ALA A 76 12.24 -20.85 4.84
N THR A 77 12.63 -20.36 3.67
CA THR A 77 13.91 -20.73 3.02
C THR A 77 14.88 -19.58 2.84
N VAL A 78 14.39 -18.33 2.84
CA VAL A 78 15.21 -17.13 2.60
C VAL A 78 14.82 -16.07 3.62
N PRO A 79 15.79 -15.47 4.35
CA PRO A 79 15.53 -14.34 5.21
C PRO A 79 14.89 -13.20 4.41
N ALA A 80 13.73 -12.73 4.87
CA ALA A 80 12.98 -11.65 4.23
C ALA A 80 12.65 -10.56 5.26
N TRP A 81 12.66 -9.31 4.79
CA TRP A 81 12.29 -8.14 5.58
C TRP A 81 11.31 -7.30 4.76
N SER A 82 10.36 -6.68 5.44
CA SER A 82 9.41 -5.75 4.84
C SER A 82 9.25 -4.53 5.72
N TYR A 83 8.75 -3.46 5.12
CA TYR A 83 8.41 -2.22 5.81
C TYR A 83 7.17 -1.62 5.17
N GLN A 84 6.47 -0.78 5.94
CA GLN A 84 5.35 0.01 5.44
C GLN A 84 5.65 1.49 5.67
N ALA A 85 5.74 2.24 4.58
CA ALA A 85 6.05 3.66 4.62
C ALA A 85 4.84 4.50 5.08
N THR A 86 5.09 5.48 5.95
CA THR A 86 4.10 6.46 6.41
C THR A 86 4.62 7.91 6.37
N TYR A 87 5.77 8.15 5.75
CA TYR A 87 6.43 9.47 5.75
C TYR A 87 5.67 10.55 4.97
N GLY A 88 4.74 10.17 4.08
CA GLY A 88 3.83 11.08 3.36
C GLY A 88 2.49 11.31 4.09
N SER A 89 2.35 10.84 5.33
CA SER A 89 1.17 11.12 6.16
C SER A 89 0.94 12.63 6.30
N GLY A 90 -0.32 13.06 6.25
CA GLY A 90 -0.70 14.48 6.29
C GLY A 90 -0.59 15.24 4.96
N THR A 91 -0.18 14.60 3.85
CA THR A 91 -0.33 15.22 2.53
C THR A 91 -1.81 15.28 2.13
N LEU A 92 -2.19 16.33 1.39
CA LEU A 92 -3.58 16.55 1.00
C LEU A 92 -4.06 15.38 0.12
N THR A 93 -5.19 14.76 0.50
CA THR A 93 -5.93 13.72 -0.24
C THR A 93 -5.25 12.35 -0.39
N LEU A 94 -3.92 12.29 -0.53
CA LEU A 94 -3.22 11.08 -1.01
C LEU A 94 -2.33 10.38 0.01
N GLY A 95 -2.02 10.99 1.16
CA GLY A 95 -1.15 10.37 2.17
C GLY A 95 0.20 9.90 1.61
N THR A 96 0.66 8.72 2.04
CA THR A 96 1.86 8.09 1.45
C THR A 96 1.48 7.30 0.19
N TYR A 97 1.30 8.00 -0.93
CA TYR A 97 0.89 7.40 -2.20
C TYR A 97 2.04 6.71 -2.96
N HIS A 98 1.70 5.99 -4.03
CA HIS A 98 2.65 5.29 -4.90
C HIS A 98 3.69 6.27 -5.50
N SER A 99 4.97 5.89 -5.52
CA SER A 99 6.10 6.75 -5.95
C SER A 99 6.49 7.90 -5.01
N THR A 100 5.88 8.02 -3.81
CA THR A 100 6.38 8.98 -2.81
C THR A 100 7.82 8.68 -2.40
N ASP A 101 8.19 7.41 -2.33
CA ASP A 101 9.55 6.92 -2.10
C ASP A 101 10.58 7.50 -3.10
N LEU A 102 10.25 7.61 -4.39
CA LEU A 102 11.17 8.13 -5.41
C LEU A 102 11.66 9.54 -5.07
N SER A 103 10.75 10.42 -4.66
CA SER A 103 11.12 11.78 -4.25
C SER A 103 12.04 11.79 -3.03
N HIS A 104 11.82 10.88 -2.08
CA HIS A 104 12.61 10.76 -0.85
C HIS A 104 13.98 10.10 -1.11
N ILE A 105 14.08 9.22 -2.11
CA ILE A 105 15.33 8.52 -2.45
C ILE A 105 16.20 9.38 -3.38
N LEU A 106 15.59 10.01 -4.40
CA LEU A 106 16.35 10.63 -5.49
C LEU A 106 16.70 12.10 -5.25
N ARG A 107 15.83 12.89 -4.60
CA ARG A 107 16.12 14.31 -4.33
C ARG A 107 16.92 14.51 -3.05
N ASP A 108 16.84 13.57 -2.12
CA ASP A 108 17.25 13.75 -0.74
C ASP A 108 18.59 13.10 -0.42
N GLY A 109 19.65 13.58 -1.07
CA GLY A 109 21.03 13.31 -0.64
C GLY A 109 21.40 13.96 0.71
N ARG A 110 20.46 14.62 1.42
CA ARG A 110 20.76 15.51 2.56
C ARG A 110 19.82 15.48 3.79
N TYR A 111 18.85 14.58 3.90
CA TYR A 111 17.97 14.55 5.09
C TYR A 111 18.31 13.38 6.02
N LYS A 112 18.98 13.74 7.12
CA LYS A 112 19.73 12.82 7.98
C LYS A 112 18.94 12.10 9.09
N TYR A 113 17.68 12.41 9.39
CA TYR A 113 17.15 12.02 10.72
C TYR A 113 15.77 11.35 10.78
N ARG A 114 15.03 11.18 9.68
CA ARG A 114 13.71 10.49 9.72
C ARG A 114 13.49 9.43 8.64
N HIS A 115 14.37 9.38 7.63
CA HIS A 115 14.29 8.49 6.46
C HIS A 115 15.47 7.53 6.37
N SER A 116 16.38 7.62 7.34
CA SER A 116 17.61 6.83 7.43
C SER A 116 17.35 5.32 7.56
N GLY A 117 16.23 4.88 8.14
CA GLY A 117 15.94 3.44 8.25
C GLY A 117 15.93 2.68 6.92
N PHE A 118 15.32 3.25 5.87
CA PHE A 118 15.16 2.59 4.57
C PHE A 118 16.47 2.55 3.76
N ILE A 119 17.17 3.69 3.66
CA ILE A 119 18.46 3.77 2.95
C ILE A 119 19.53 2.93 3.66
N TYR A 120 19.53 2.89 4.99
CA TYR A 120 20.48 2.08 5.75
C TYR A 120 20.13 0.59 5.70
N LEU A 121 18.86 0.21 5.55
CA LEU A 121 18.48 -1.17 5.22
C LEU A 121 19.04 -1.57 3.85
N LEU A 122 18.82 -0.75 2.82
CA LEU A 122 19.34 -1.02 1.47
C LEU A 122 20.88 -1.07 1.42
N CYS A 123 21.56 -0.09 2.01
CA CYS A 123 23.03 -0.06 2.04
C CYS A 123 23.61 -1.15 2.97
N GLY A 124 22.93 -1.49 4.07
CA GLY A 124 23.31 -2.59 4.96
C GLY A 124 23.12 -3.97 4.32
N PHE A 125 22.18 -4.10 3.37
CA PHE A 125 22.01 -5.28 2.54
C PHE A 125 23.14 -5.46 1.52
N LEU A 126 23.64 -4.35 0.96
CA LEU A 126 24.74 -4.32 0.00
C LEU A 126 26.12 -4.43 0.65
N GLY A 127 26.21 -4.24 1.97
CA GLY A 127 27.39 -4.57 2.78
C GLY A 127 27.54 -6.09 2.95
N PRO A 128 28.75 -6.60 3.27
CA PRO A 128 28.97 -8.02 3.42
C PRO A 128 28.10 -8.60 4.54
N GLN A 129 27.19 -9.50 4.18
CA GLN A 129 26.33 -10.30 5.08
C GLN A 129 27.14 -11.29 5.97
N GLN A 130 28.48 -11.22 5.95
CA GLN A 130 29.36 -12.34 6.30
C GLN A 130 29.92 -12.31 7.73
N LEU A 131 29.45 -11.44 8.63
CA LEU A 131 30.03 -11.32 9.98
C LEU A 131 29.04 -11.54 11.14
N ARG A 132 27.93 -12.27 10.93
CA ARG A 132 27.03 -12.68 12.02
C ARG A 132 26.97 -14.20 12.19
N GLY A 133 28.15 -14.80 12.30
CA GLY A 133 28.29 -16.23 12.54
C GLY A 133 29.74 -16.66 12.77
N GLN A 134 30.43 -16.02 13.71
CA GLN A 134 31.61 -16.56 14.42
C GLN A 134 31.58 -16.06 15.86
#